data_AF-A0AB33WMS1-F1
#
_entry.id   AF-A0AB33WMS1-F1
#
_cell.length_a   1.000
_cell.length_b   1.000
_cell.length_c   1.000
_cell.angle_alpha   90.00
_cell.angle_beta   90.00
_cell.angle_gamma   90.00
#
_symmetry.space_group_name_H-M   'P 1'
#
loop_
_entity.id
_entity.type
_entity.pdbx_description
1 polymer ?
#
loop_
_entity_poly.entity_id
_entity_poly.type
_entity_poly.pdbx_seq_one_letter_code
_entity_poly.pdbx_strand_id
1 'polypeptide(L)'
;MQVLQVLLFVLLLAGCAGRETEVRAVRVGVPVQVPCRTQEVAVPPWAAAGLKKSDGLELKVRALLAERRQRIGYERQLLASVSACR
;
A
#
# COMPACT_ATOMS: atom_id res chain seq x y z
N MET A 1 17.42 -40.18 56.66
CA MET A 1 17.68 -40.33 55.21
C MET A 1 16.54 -39.78 54.35
N GLN A 2 15.29 -40.19 54.57
CA GLN A 2 14.13 -39.77 53.75
C GLN A 2 13.83 -38.25 53.76
N VAL A 3 13.92 -37.59 54.93
CA VAL A 3 13.67 -36.14 55.06
C VAL A 3 14.71 -35.31 54.29
N LEU A 4 15.96 -35.77 54.24
CA LEU A 4 17.04 -35.11 53.52
C LEU A 4 16.85 -35.19 52.00
N GLN A 5 16.36 -36.33 51.49
CA GLN A 5 16.05 -36.49 50.07
C GLN A 5 14.88 -35.60 49.63
N VAL A 6 13.83 -35.49 50.46
CA VAL A 6 12.70 -34.60 50.18
C VAL A 6 13.14 -33.13 50.14
N LEU A 7 13.96 -32.70 51.11
CA LEU A 7 14.52 -31.35 51.13
C LEU A 7 15.39 -31.05 49.91
N LEU A 8 16.25 -31.98 49.51
CA LEU A 8 17.11 -31.84 48.33
C LEU A 8 16.27 -31.70 47.05
N PHE A 9 15.18 -32.49 46.94
CA PHE A 9 14.31 -32.46 45.77
C PHE A 9 13.52 -31.15 45.66
N VAL A 10 13.03 -30.62 46.78
CA VAL A 10 12.33 -29.32 46.83
C VAL A 10 13.28 -28.17 46.45
N LEU A 11 14.54 -28.21 46.90
CA LEU A 11 15.55 -27.21 46.54
C LEU A 11 15.88 -27.21 45.04
N LEU A 12 15.99 -28.39 44.44
CA LEU A 12 16.22 -28.53 42.99
C LEU A 12 15.06 -27.99 42.16
N LEU A 13 13.82 -28.23 42.58
CA LEU A 13 12.61 -27.73 41.89
C LEU A 13 12.45 -26.21 42.02
N ALA A 14 12.78 -25.63 43.17
CA ALA A 14 12.72 -24.19 43.39
C ALA A 14 13.71 -23.41 42.48
N GLY A 15 14.87 -24.01 42.16
CA GLY A 15 15.85 -23.42 41.24
C GLY A 15 15.37 -23.28 39.79
N CYS A 16 14.42 -24.12 39.33
CA CYS A 16 13.83 -24.00 38.00
C CYS A 16 12.79 -22.89 37.90
N ALA A 17 12.12 -22.54 39.01
CA ALA A 17 11.09 -21.50 39.05
C ALA A 17 11.67 -20.07 39.20
N GLY A 18 12.90 -19.94 39.70
CA GLY A 18 13.57 -18.65 39.91
C GLY A 18 14.35 -18.09 38.71
N ARG A 19 14.24 -18.71 37.53
CA ARG A 19 14.92 -18.21 36.33
C ARG A 19 14.22 -16.96 35.81
N GLU A 20 14.87 -15.80 35.96
CA GLU A 20 14.44 -14.58 35.27
C GLU A 20 14.49 -14.83 33.76
N THR A 21 13.34 -14.72 33.11
CA THR A 21 13.23 -14.87 31.66
C THR A 21 13.82 -13.62 31.03
N GLU A 22 14.86 -13.77 30.20
CA GLU A 22 15.46 -12.65 29.49
C GLU A 22 14.43 -12.09 28.48
N VAL A 23 13.67 -11.07 28.89
CA VAL A 23 12.66 -10.44 28.04
C VAL A 23 13.38 -9.57 27.02
N ARG A 24 13.67 -10.16 25.86
CA ARG A 24 14.23 -9.41 24.73
C ARG A 24 13.12 -8.59 24.09
N ALA A 25 12.98 -7.34 24.52
CA ALA A 25 12.03 -6.40 23.92
C ALA A 25 12.42 -6.14 22.45
N VAL A 26 11.72 -6.79 21.53
CA VAL A 26 11.88 -6.58 20.09
C VAL A 26 11.08 -5.34 19.70
N ARG A 27 11.75 -4.34 19.12
CA ARG A 27 11.04 -3.21 18.50
C ARG A 27 10.42 -3.68 17.20
N VAL A 28 9.10 -3.70 17.14
CA VAL A 28 8.33 -3.98 15.92
C VAL A 28 7.90 -2.64 15.33
N GLY A 29 8.31 -2.38 14.08
CA GLY A 29 7.80 -1.25 13.32
C GLY A 29 6.37 -1.53 12.86
N VAL A 30 5.40 -0.80 13.40
CA VAL A 30 4.02 -0.86 12.91
C VAL A 30 3.92 0.00 11.65
N PRO A 31 3.46 -0.55 10.52
CA PRO A 31 3.27 0.25 9.32
C PRO A 31 2.14 1.27 9.57
N VAL A 32 2.48 2.55 9.47
CA VAL A 32 1.53 3.66 9.55
C VAL A 32 1.16 4.10 8.14
N GLN A 33 -0.13 4.37 7.91
CA GLN A 33 -0.60 4.90 6.63
C GLN A 33 -0.13 6.35 6.48
N VAL A 34 0.73 6.60 5.50
CA VAL A 34 1.18 7.96 5.17
C VAL A 34 0.26 8.56 4.10
N PRO A 35 -0.26 9.78 4.30
CA PRO A 35 -1.10 10.42 3.30
C PRO A 35 -0.25 10.80 2.08
N CYS A 36 -0.59 10.28 0.89
CA CYS A 36 0.06 10.75 -0.32
C CYS A 36 -0.40 12.18 -0.67
N ARG A 37 0.55 13.08 -0.89
CA ARG A 37 0.30 14.42 -1.41
C ARG A 37 0.74 14.47 -2.87
N THR A 38 -0.20 14.16 -3.77
CA THR A 38 0.01 14.28 -5.22
C THR A 38 -0.92 15.33 -5.81
N GLN A 39 -0.55 15.86 -6.97
CA GLN A 39 -1.37 16.82 -7.71
C GLN A 39 -2.51 16.07 -8.42
N GLU A 40 -3.72 16.65 -8.37
CA GLU A 40 -4.84 16.19 -9.17
C GLU A 40 -4.53 16.40 -10.67
N VAL A 41 -4.72 15.35 -11.47
CA VAL A 41 -4.50 15.40 -12.91
C VAL A 41 -5.77 15.89 -13.60
N ALA A 42 -5.69 17.08 -14.19
CA ALA A 42 -6.82 17.70 -14.87
C ALA A 42 -7.35 16.84 -16.03
N VAL A 43 -8.67 16.70 -16.12
CA VAL A 43 -9.33 16.01 -17.24
C VAL A 43 -9.15 16.84 -18.51
N PRO A 44 -8.58 16.28 -19.59
CA PRO A 44 -8.38 17.03 -20.81
C PRO A 44 -9.71 17.29 -21.52
N PRO A 45 -9.79 18.35 -22.35
CA PRO A 45 -10.95 18.60 -23.19
C PRO A 45 -11.01 17.53 -24.29
N TRP A 46 -11.85 16.51 -24.09
CA TRP A 46 -11.99 15.38 -25.00
C TRP A 46 -12.42 15.82 -26.39
N ALA A 47 -11.64 15.43 -27.41
CA ALA A 47 -11.89 15.84 -28.79
C ALA A 47 -13.26 15.38 -29.31
N ALA A 48 -13.83 14.28 -28.80
CA ALA A 48 -15.16 13.82 -29.20
C ALA A 48 -16.32 14.54 -28.49
N ALA A 49 -16.08 15.36 -27.48
CA ALA A 49 -17.14 15.97 -26.65
C ALA A 49 -18.12 16.84 -27.45
N GLY A 50 -17.66 17.44 -28.56
CA GLY A 50 -18.48 18.28 -29.44
C GLY A 50 -19.15 17.55 -30.60
N LEU A 51 -18.94 16.25 -30.77
CA LEU A 51 -19.48 15.51 -31.92
C LEU A 51 -20.99 15.35 -31.83
N LYS A 52 -21.66 15.59 -32.96
CA LYS A 52 -23.10 15.38 -33.14
C LYS A 52 -23.36 14.12 -33.96
N LYS A 53 -24.55 13.56 -33.80
CA LYS A 53 -24.99 12.39 -34.59
C LYS A 53 -25.00 12.69 -36.10
N SER A 54 -25.36 13.91 -36.48
CA SER A 54 -25.41 14.39 -37.86
C SER A 54 -24.03 14.62 -38.49
N ASP A 55 -22.94 14.62 -37.71
CA ASP A 55 -21.62 14.90 -38.25
C ASP A 55 -21.15 13.80 -39.20
N GLY A 56 -20.42 14.21 -40.23
CA GLY A 56 -19.83 13.30 -41.21
C GLY A 56 -18.85 12.32 -40.58
N LEU A 57 -18.68 11.16 -41.23
CA LEU A 57 -17.80 10.11 -40.75
C LEU A 57 -16.35 10.59 -40.61
N GLU A 58 -15.86 11.38 -41.56
CA GLU A 58 -14.48 11.90 -41.54
C GLU A 58 -14.20 12.72 -40.27
N LEU A 59 -15.12 13.62 -39.90
CA LEU A 59 -14.99 14.46 -38.71
C LEU A 59 -14.97 13.61 -37.44
N LYS A 60 -15.85 12.61 -37.36
CA LYS A 60 -15.90 11.66 -36.24
C LYS A 60 -14.61 10.86 -36.10
N VAL A 61 -14.09 10.30 -37.20
CA VAL A 61 -12.85 9.52 -37.18
C VAL A 61 -11.67 10.39 -36.76
N ARG A 62 -11.58 11.62 -37.29
CA ARG A 62 -10.51 12.58 -36.92
C ARG A 62 -10.54 12.91 -35.43
N ALA A 63 -11.72 13.23 -34.89
CA ALA A 63 -11.89 13.52 -33.48
C ALA A 63 -11.56 12.31 -32.58
N LEU A 64 -12.00 11.10 -32.94
CA LEU A 64 -11.71 9.88 -32.19
C LEU A 64 -10.22 9.49 -32.21
N LEU A 65 -9.52 9.69 -33.33
CA LEU A 65 -8.07 9.47 -33.41
C LEU A 65 -7.29 10.49 -32.55
N ALA A 66 -7.73 11.75 -32.53
CA ALA A 66 -7.17 12.76 -31.65
C ALA A 66 -7.41 12.40 -30.17
N GLU A 67 -8.63 12.02 -29.81
CA GLU A 67 -8.97 11.62 -28.45
C GLU A 67 -8.20 10.38 -27.99
N ARG A 68 -7.98 9.40 -28.88
CA ARG A 68 -7.16 8.22 -28.55
C ARG A 68 -5.77 8.62 -28.06
N ARG A 69 -5.14 9.63 -28.69
CA ARG A 69 -3.85 10.17 -28.25
C ARG A 69 -3.96 10.94 -26.94
N GLN A 70 -5.04 11.70 -26.74
CA GLN A 70 -5.31 12.38 -25.46
C GLN A 70 -5.41 11.38 -24.31
N ARG A 71 -6.13 10.26 -24.49
CA ARG A 71 -6.27 9.22 -23.48
C ARG A 71 -4.94 8.57 -23.11
N ILE A 72 -4.09 8.25 -24.10
CA ILE A 72 -2.74 7.71 -23.85
C ILE A 72 -1.91 8.69 -23.01
N GLY A 73 -1.98 9.99 -23.30
CA GLY A 73 -1.29 11.01 -22.52
C GLY A 73 -1.82 11.13 -21.08
N TYR A 74 -3.15 11.17 -20.94
CA TYR A 74 -3.81 11.27 -19.64
C TYR A 74 -3.53 10.06 -18.74
N GLU A 75 -3.55 8.84 -19.31
CA GLU A 75 -3.22 7.62 -18.59
C GLU A 75 -1.77 7.65 -18.07
N ARG A 76 -0.82 8.11 -18.88
CA ARG A 76 0.58 8.28 -18.43
C ARG A 76 0.71 9.29 -17.29
N GLN A 77 -0.03 10.40 -17.34
CA GLN A 77 -0.04 11.38 -16.26
C GLN A 77 -0.64 10.80 -14.97
N LEU A 78 -1.74 10.05 -15.07
CA LEU A 78 -2.34 9.35 -13.94
C LEU A 78 -1.39 8.32 -13.32
N LEU A 79 -0.74 7.50 -14.15
CA LEU A 79 0.26 6.54 -13.70
C LEU A 79 1.43 7.23 -12.98
N ALA A 80 1.91 8.35 -13.52
CA ALA A 80 2.96 9.15 -12.88
C ALA A 80 2.50 9.67 -11.50
N SER A 81 1.28 10.21 -11.41
CA SER A 81 0.70 10.71 -10.15
C SER A 81 0.56 9.60 -9.10
N VAL A 82 0.13 8.40 -9.49
CA VAL A 82 0.04 7.25 -8.58
C VAL A 82 1.43 6.72 -8.20
N SER A 83 2.39 6.70 -9.13
CA SER A 83 3.75 6.23 -8.83
C SER A 83 4.49 7.13 -7.85
N ALA A 84 4.17 8.43 -7.80
CA ALA A 84 4.73 9.35 -6.81
C ALA A 84 4.27 9.04 -5.37
N CYS A 85 3.24 8.21 -5.20
CA CYS A 85 2.64 7.83 -3.92
C CYS A 85 3.06 6.45 -3.39
N ARG A 86 3.84 5.68 -4.16
CA ARG A 86 4.34 4.37 -3.74
C ARG A 86 5.65 4.51 -2.98
#